data_AF-A0A968YPP8-F1
#
_entry.id   AF-A0A968YPP8-F1
#
_cell.length_a   1.000
_cell.length_b   1.000
_cell.length_c   1.000
_cell.angle_alpha   90.00
_cell.angle_beta   90.00
_cell.angle_gamma   90.00
#
_symmetry.space_group_name_H-M   'P 1'
#
loop_
_entity.id
_entity.type
_entity.pdbx_description
1 polymer ?
#
loop_
_entity_poly.entity_id
_entity_poly.type
_entity_poly.pdbx_seq_one_letter_code
_entity_poly.pdbx_strand_id
1 'polypeptide(L)'
;MSETTSKSSLGVWSQRLLAAIFLGGQVIVHLLRWRIHRRNTLEQMATVGPDSLFIALLTAVFVGAVFTIQVAREFITFGAGNIVGGVLAVALTRELSPVLTAVVLAGRVGSAFAAEIGTMRVTEQIDALLMLKTDPIDYLVIPRVIACCLMLPILTLLSLVTGMLGGLVIATNIYNLSDTVFLDSARNFLGTWDIVSAMIKACCFGILVAIIGCSWGLTTTGGAKGVGQSTTTAVVTALLIIFITNFFLSWIMFQGTGSALLQGF
;
A
#
# COMPACT_ATOMS: atom_id res chain seq x y z
N MET A 1 -43.62 -16.38 -8.95
CA MET A 1 -43.01 -16.69 -7.64
C MET A 1 -41.51 -16.38 -7.73
N SER A 2 -41.18 -15.08 -7.69
CA SER A 2 -39.84 -14.55 -7.99
C SER A 2 -39.39 -13.57 -6.91
N GLU A 3 -39.32 -14.05 -5.67
CA GLU A 3 -38.83 -13.29 -4.52
C GLU A 3 -37.90 -14.17 -3.68
N THR A 4 -36.74 -14.52 -4.21
CA THR A 4 -35.58 -14.90 -3.41
C THR A 4 -34.32 -14.53 -4.19
N THR A 5 -33.26 -14.08 -3.49
CA THR A 5 -31.92 -13.68 -3.99
C THR A 5 -31.61 -12.17 -4.13
N SER A 6 -32.27 -11.31 -3.36
CA SER A 6 -31.64 -10.07 -2.87
C SER A 6 -31.27 -10.22 -1.38
N LYS A 7 -30.52 -11.27 -1.03
CA LYS A 7 -29.65 -11.18 0.15
C LYS A 7 -28.51 -10.27 -0.27
N SER A 8 -28.56 -9.03 0.19
CA SER A 8 -27.81 -7.90 -0.33
C SER A 8 -26.33 -8.23 -0.55
N SER A 9 -25.81 -7.96 -1.75
CA SER A 9 -24.37 -7.98 -2.05
C SER A 9 -23.55 -7.26 -0.97
N LEU A 10 -24.11 -6.17 -0.42
CA LEU A 10 -23.61 -5.44 0.75
C LEU A 10 -23.47 -6.28 2.04
N GLY A 11 -24.41 -7.17 2.33
CA GLY A 11 -24.36 -8.02 3.53
C GLY A 11 -23.21 -9.03 3.47
N VAL A 12 -22.98 -9.64 2.30
CA VAL A 12 -21.85 -10.57 2.08
C VAL A 12 -20.52 -9.81 2.14
N TRP A 13 -20.46 -8.62 1.55
CA TRP A 13 -19.28 -7.76 1.59
C TRP A 13 -18.95 -7.32 3.02
N SER A 14 -19.96 -6.92 3.80
CA SER A 14 -19.82 -6.54 5.21
C SER A 14 -19.34 -7.71 6.09
N GLN A 15 -19.91 -8.91 5.92
CA GLN A 15 -19.48 -10.09 6.67
C GLN A 15 -18.02 -10.49 6.36
N ARG A 16 -17.59 -10.38 5.10
CA ARG A 16 -16.21 -10.65 4.70
C ARG A 16 -15.24 -9.58 5.21
N LEU A 17 -15.68 -8.32 5.30
CA LEU A 17 -14.90 -7.24 5.89
C LEU A 17 -14.73 -7.44 7.41
N LEU A 18 -15.79 -7.86 8.10
CA LEU A 18 -15.73 -8.29 9.50
C LEU A 18 -14.76 -9.46 9.70
N ALA A 19 -14.75 -10.44 8.79
CA ALA A 19 -13.78 -11.54 8.82
C ALA A 19 -12.34 -11.05 8.61
N ALA A 20 -12.11 -10.05 7.74
CA ALA A 20 -10.80 -9.43 7.55
C ALA A 20 -10.33 -8.68 8.81
N ILE A 21 -11.24 -7.99 9.51
CA ILE A 21 -10.94 -7.33 10.80
C ILE A 21 -10.59 -8.37 11.87
N PHE A 22 -11.35 -9.47 11.94
CA PHE A 22 -11.10 -10.54 12.91
C PHE A 22 -9.78 -11.27 12.63
N LEU A 23 -9.48 -11.54 11.36
CA LEU A 23 -8.19 -12.06 10.92
C LEU A 23 -7.06 -11.07 11.22
N GLY A 24 -7.27 -9.78 11.05
CA GLY A 24 -6.29 -8.76 11.43
C GLY A 24 -5.96 -8.82 12.93
N GLY A 25 -6.98 -8.96 13.78
CA GLY A 25 -6.80 -9.17 15.21
C GLY A 25 -6.02 -10.46 15.53
N GLN A 26 -6.34 -11.57 14.86
CA GLN A 26 -5.63 -12.83 15.01
C GLN A 26 -4.18 -12.77 14.51
N VAL A 27 -3.93 -12.08 13.39
CA VAL A 27 -2.60 -11.87 12.83
C VAL A 27 -1.75 -11.07 13.81
N ILE A 28 -2.28 -10.01 14.42
CA ILE A 28 -1.55 -9.23 15.44
C ILE A 28 -1.18 -10.12 16.64
N VAL A 29 -2.12 -10.93 17.12
CA VAL A 29 -1.89 -11.85 18.25
C VAL A 29 -0.89 -12.95 17.92
N HIS A 30 -0.91 -13.50 16.70
CA HIS A 30 0.05 -14.53 16.29
C HIS A 30 1.42 -13.96 15.89
N LEU A 31 1.49 -12.74 15.34
CA LEU A 31 2.77 -12.05 15.13
C LEU A 31 3.51 -11.90 16.46
N LEU A 32 2.76 -11.65 17.54
CA LEU A 32 3.29 -11.54 18.89
C LEU A 32 3.80 -12.89 19.46
N ARG A 33 3.39 -14.04 18.89
CA ARG A 33 3.84 -15.39 19.31
C ARG A 33 5.07 -15.91 18.53
N TRP A 34 5.64 -15.11 17.63
CA TRP A 34 6.99 -15.25 17.03
C TRP A 34 7.37 -16.63 16.44
N ARG A 35 6.44 -17.42 15.89
CA ARG A 35 6.81 -18.62 15.10
C ARG A 35 7.00 -18.27 13.62
N ILE A 36 8.15 -17.65 13.28
CA ILE A 36 8.43 -17.16 11.92
C ILE A 36 9.17 -18.23 11.09
N HIS A 37 8.54 -18.67 10.00
CA HIS A 37 9.17 -19.51 8.98
C HIS A 37 10.03 -18.65 8.03
N ARG A 38 11.31 -18.45 8.37
CA ARG A 38 12.21 -17.53 7.66
C ARG A 38 12.32 -17.78 6.15
N ARG A 39 12.32 -19.04 5.70
CA ARG A 39 12.42 -19.39 4.28
C ARG A 39 11.21 -18.90 3.48
N ASN A 40 10.00 -19.20 3.96
CA ASN A 40 8.77 -18.74 3.31
C ASN A 40 8.68 -17.21 3.32
N THR A 41 9.12 -16.54 4.39
CA THR A 41 9.15 -15.07 4.44
C THR A 41 10.07 -14.50 3.36
N LEU A 42 11.26 -15.08 3.15
CA LEU A 42 12.20 -14.63 2.11
C LEU A 42 11.66 -14.82 0.69
N GLU A 43 11.01 -15.96 0.44
CA GLU A 43 10.35 -16.20 -0.85
C GLU A 43 9.24 -15.19 -1.11
N GLN A 44 8.38 -14.92 -0.11
CA GLN A 44 7.34 -13.89 -0.23
C GLN A 44 7.93 -12.49 -0.38
N MET A 45 9.04 -12.19 0.30
CA MET A 45 9.77 -10.93 0.14
C MET A 45 10.27 -10.73 -1.30
N ALA A 46 10.78 -11.77 -1.96
CA ALA A 46 11.21 -11.70 -3.35
C ALA A 46 10.04 -11.44 -4.31
N THR A 47 8.89 -12.06 -4.07
CA THR A 47 7.67 -11.82 -4.86
C THR A 47 7.07 -10.43 -4.63
N VAL A 48 7.18 -9.88 -3.41
CA VAL A 48 6.60 -8.57 -3.09
C VAL A 48 7.50 -7.43 -3.58
N GLY A 49 8.80 -7.50 -3.32
CA GLY A 49 9.74 -6.41 -3.57
C GLY A 49 10.20 -6.34 -5.04
N PRO A 50 11.21 -7.14 -5.44
CA PRO A 50 11.80 -7.12 -6.79
C PRO A 50 10.79 -7.10 -7.92
N ASP A 51 9.80 -7.99 -7.86
CA ASP A 51 8.80 -8.08 -8.92
C ASP A 51 7.96 -6.80 -9.01
N SER A 52 7.67 -6.10 -7.89
CA SER A 52 6.86 -4.85 -7.87
C SER A 52 7.66 -3.60 -8.15
N LEU A 53 8.97 -3.68 -8.03
CA LEU A 53 9.86 -2.54 -8.13
C LEU A 53 9.68 -1.81 -9.46
N PHE A 54 9.73 -2.52 -10.59
CA PHE A 54 9.64 -1.89 -11.91
C PHE A 54 8.35 -1.06 -12.09
N ILE A 55 7.20 -1.64 -11.75
CA ILE A 55 5.89 -0.98 -11.90
C ILE A 55 5.79 0.21 -10.94
N ALA A 56 6.30 0.06 -9.70
CA ALA A 56 6.30 1.13 -8.71
C ALA A 56 7.18 2.33 -9.12
N LEU A 57 8.39 2.08 -9.62
CA LEU A 57 9.30 3.17 -10.04
C LEU A 57 8.77 3.87 -11.29
N LEU A 58 8.32 3.10 -12.29
CA LEU A 58 7.81 3.66 -13.53
C LEU A 58 6.61 4.57 -13.27
N THR A 59 5.66 4.10 -12.45
CA THR A 59 4.48 4.91 -12.08
C THR A 59 4.89 6.15 -11.30
N ALA A 60 5.84 6.04 -10.36
CA ALA A 60 6.31 7.17 -9.58
C ALA A 60 6.96 8.28 -10.42
N VAL A 61 7.80 7.92 -11.40
CA VAL A 61 8.43 8.88 -12.33
C VAL A 61 7.38 9.69 -13.07
N PHE A 62 6.39 9.02 -13.67
CA PHE A 62 5.34 9.72 -14.43
C PHE A 62 4.43 10.56 -13.55
N VAL A 63 4.10 10.08 -12.34
CA VAL A 63 3.29 10.88 -11.41
C VAL A 63 4.05 12.13 -10.95
N GLY A 64 5.33 12.00 -10.61
CA GLY A 64 6.17 13.15 -10.24
C GLY A 64 6.32 14.17 -11.38
N ALA A 65 6.52 13.68 -12.61
CA ALA A 65 6.57 14.51 -13.81
C ALA A 65 5.25 15.28 -14.03
N VAL A 66 4.10 14.57 -14.03
CA VAL A 66 2.77 15.16 -14.25
C VAL A 66 2.39 16.14 -13.14
N PHE A 67 2.73 15.83 -11.88
CA PHE A 67 2.49 16.74 -10.76
C PHE A 67 3.31 18.03 -10.90
N THR A 68 4.57 17.90 -11.33
CA THR A 68 5.44 19.07 -11.56
C THR A 68 4.90 19.97 -12.66
N ILE A 69 4.36 19.43 -13.76
CA ILE A 69 3.70 20.25 -14.80
C ILE A 69 2.57 21.09 -14.20
N GLN A 70 1.74 20.47 -13.37
CA GLN A 70 0.59 21.15 -12.76
C GLN A 70 1.03 22.22 -11.77
N VAL A 71 1.96 21.91 -10.87
CA VAL A 71 2.42 22.86 -9.84
C VAL A 71 3.29 23.96 -10.44
N ALA A 72 4.27 23.63 -11.28
CA ALA A 72 5.18 24.62 -11.85
C ALA A 72 4.43 25.69 -12.65
N ARG A 73 3.45 25.29 -13.46
CA ARG A 73 2.65 26.22 -14.26
C ARG A 73 1.96 27.28 -13.40
N GLU A 74 1.27 26.85 -12.35
CA GLU A 74 0.53 27.76 -11.47
C GLU A 74 1.48 28.65 -10.67
N PHE A 75 2.52 28.07 -10.08
CA PHE A 75 3.44 28.80 -9.20
C PHE A 75 4.33 29.79 -9.95
N ILE A 76 4.76 29.48 -11.17
CA ILE A 76 5.50 30.42 -12.02
C ILE A 76 4.63 31.64 -12.36
N THR A 77 3.33 31.43 -12.61
CA THR A 77 2.39 32.52 -12.88
C THR A 77 2.25 33.46 -11.68
N PHE A 78 2.35 32.95 -10.46
CA PHE A 78 2.39 33.74 -9.23
C PHE A 78 3.78 34.29 -8.87
N GLY A 79 4.81 34.06 -9.69
CA GLY A 79 6.18 34.49 -9.41
C GLY A 79 6.92 33.65 -8.36
N ALA A 80 6.38 32.48 -8.00
CA ALA A 80 6.87 31.60 -6.94
C ALA A 80 7.47 30.29 -7.49
N GLY A 81 8.20 30.37 -8.62
CA GLY A 81 8.84 29.19 -9.24
C GLY A 81 9.90 28.50 -8.35
N ASN A 82 10.45 29.23 -7.38
CA ASN A 82 11.45 28.76 -6.42
C ASN A 82 10.91 27.78 -5.36
N ILE A 83 9.59 27.71 -5.13
CA ILE A 83 9.00 26.80 -4.13
C ILE A 83 8.43 25.51 -4.73
N VAL A 84 8.48 25.35 -6.06
CA VAL A 84 7.92 24.20 -6.79
C VAL A 84 8.52 22.87 -6.30
N GLY A 85 9.84 22.81 -6.10
CA GLY A 85 10.52 21.62 -5.60
C GLY A 85 10.09 21.22 -4.19
N GLY A 86 9.93 22.20 -3.29
CA GLY A 86 9.42 21.99 -1.95
C GLY A 86 7.99 21.46 -1.92
N VAL A 87 7.10 22.04 -2.72
CA VAL A 87 5.70 21.60 -2.83
C VAL A 87 5.61 20.18 -3.37
N LEU A 88 6.38 19.85 -4.40
CA LEU A 88 6.45 18.49 -4.93
C LEU A 88 6.94 17.50 -3.86
N ALA A 89 8.04 17.82 -3.18
CA ALA A 89 8.65 16.93 -2.17
C ALA A 89 7.66 16.62 -1.04
N VAL A 90 6.96 17.64 -0.54
CA VAL A 90 5.95 17.48 0.53
C VAL A 90 4.76 16.67 0.03
N ALA A 91 4.21 16.97 -1.15
CA ALA A 91 3.06 16.25 -1.70
C ALA A 91 3.38 14.78 -1.99
N LEU A 92 4.56 14.51 -2.57
CA LEU A 92 5.03 13.14 -2.84
C LEU A 92 5.26 12.35 -1.56
N THR A 93 5.83 12.96 -0.52
CA THR A 93 6.15 12.26 0.72
C THR A 93 4.90 12.00 1.56
N ARG A 94 4.05 13.00 1.74
CA ARG A 94 2.92 12.90 2.68
C ARG A 94 1.77 12.03 2.17
N GLU A 95 1.53 12.03 0.86
CA GLU A 95 0.32 11.45 0.28
C GLU A 95 0.63 10.54 -0.90
N LEU A 96 1.22 11.08 -1.96
CA LEU A 96 1.26 10.39 -3.25
C LEU A 96 2.11 9.11 -3.22
N SER A 97 3.36 9.15 -2.75
CA SER A 97 4.23 7.95 -2.82
C SER A 97 3.68 6.77 -2.01
N PRO A 98 3.32 6.92 -0.71
CA PRO A 98 2.78 5.83 0.09
C PRO A 98 1.50 5.22 -0.51
N VAL A 99 0.58 6.07 -0.97
CA VAL A 99 -0.69 5.61 -1.53
C VAL A 99 -0.50 4.95 -2.89
N LEU A 100 0.29 5.54 -3.80
CA LEU A 100 0.51 4.99 -5.14
C LEU A 100 1.18 3.62 -5.08
N THR A 101 2.24 3.47 -4.28
CA THR A 101 2.88 2.16 -4.15
C THR A 101 1.95 1.13 -3.52
N ALA A 102 1.11 1.54 -2.56
CA ALA A 102 0.15 0.64 -1.93
C ALA A 102 -0.95 0.19 -2.90
N VAL A 103 -1.44 1.09 -3.75
CA VAL A 103 -2.42 0.80 -4.81
C VAL A 103 -1.85 -0.19 -5.83
N VAL A 104 -0.62 0.05 -6.30
CA VAL A 104 0.07 -0.86 -7.23
C VAL A 104 0.27 -2.24 -6.59
N LEU A 105 0.70 -2.27 -5.32
CA LEU A 105 0.91 -3.51 -4.59
C LEU A 105 -0.40 -4.27 -4.34
N ALA A 106 -1.48 -3.58 -3.99
CA ALA A 106 -2.81 -4.16 -3.82
C ALA A 106 -3.27 -4.86 -5.09
N GLY A 107 -3.12 -4.20 -6.24
CA GLY A 107 -3.53 -4.76 -7.54
C GLY A 107 -2.76 -6.02 -7.92
N ARG A 108 -1.44 -6.03 -7.74
CA ARG A 108 -0.61 -7.13 -8.21
C ARG A 108 -0.37 -8.19 -7.14
N VAL A 109 0.20 -7.80 -5.99
CA VAL A 109 0.54 -8.73 -4.90
C VAL A 109 -0.72 -9.16 -4.15
N GLY A 110 -1.62 -8.23 -3.85
CA GLY A 110 -2.89 -8.55 -3.16
C GLY A 110 -3.74 -9.54 -3.95
N SER A 111 -3.84 -9.35 -5.27
CA SER A 111 -4.50 -10.28 -6.18
C SER A 111 -3.80 -11.64 -6.24
N ALA A 112 -2.47 -11.66 -6.37
CA ALA A 112 -1.69 -12.91 -6.37
C ALA A 112 -1.90 -13.70 -5.06
N PHE A 113 -1.91 -13.01 -3.91
CA PHE A 113 -2.14 -13.66 -2.63
C PHE A 113 -3.52 -14.30 -2.51
N ALA A 114 -4.55 -13.57 -2.93
CA ALA A 114 -5.92 -14.07 -2.97
C ALA A 114 -6.05 -15.25 -3.94
N ALA A 115 -5.38 -15.21 -5.10
CA ALA A 115 -5.42 -16.27 -6.10
C ALA A 115 -4.78 -17.56 -5.58
N GLU A 116 -3.59 -17.45 -4.98
CA GLU A 116 -2.82 -18.59 -4.49
C GLU A 116 -3.53 -19.27 -3.32
N ILE A 117 -3.93 -18.50 -2.30
CA ILE A 117 -4.66 -19.05 -1.14
C ILE A 117 -6.03 -19.55 -1.55
N GLY A 118 -6.74 -18.84 -2.45
CA GLY A 118 -8.03 -19.28 -2.96
C GLY A 118 -7.94 -20.62 -3.71
N THR A 119 -6.86 -20.81 -4.48
CA THR A 119 -6.60 -22.10 -5.15
C THR A 119 -6.31 -23.20 -4.14
N MET A 120 -5.48 -22.93 -3.12
CA MET A 120 -5.22 -23.87 -2.01
C MET A 120 -6.51 -24.23 -1.25
N ARG A 121 -7.42 -23.26 -1.08
CA ARG A 121 -8.70 -23.49 -0.41
C ARG A 121 -9.60 -24.40 -1.22
N VAL A 122 -9.74 -24.14 -2.52
CA VAL A 122 -10.59 -24.91 -3.43
C VAL A 122 -10.05 -26.32 -3.69
N THR A 123 -8.74 -26.51 -3.58
CA THR A 123 -8.07 -27.82 -3.72
C THR A 123 -7.91 -28.55 -2.38
N GLU A 124 -8.60 -28.09 -1.33
CA GLU A 124 -8.60 -28.69 0.02
C GLU A 124 -7.22 -28.77 0.70
N GLN A 125 -6.19 -28.11 0.15
CA GLN A 125 -4.84 -28.09 0.73
C GLN A 125 -4.83 -27.40 2.11
N ILE A 126 -5.72 -26.43 2.32
CA ILE A 126 -5.86 -25.75 3.63
C ILE A 126 -6.45 -26.69 4.68
N ASP A 127 -7.41 -27.54 4.29
CA ASP A 127 -7.98 -28.53 5.21
C ASP A 127 -6.96 -29.64 5.52
N ALA A 128 -6.11 -30.00 4.56
CA ALA A 128 -4.98 -30.90 4.79
C ALA A 128 -3.98 -30.34 5.83
N LEU A 129 -3.67 -29.03 5.80
CA LEU A 129 -2.83 -28.40 6.82
C LEU A 129 -3.43 -28.50 8.23
N LEU A 130 -4.75 -28.28 8.34
CA LEU A 130 -5.47 -28.41 9.61
C LEU A 130 -5.42 -29.86 10.14
N MET A 131 -5.55 -30.86 9.27
CA MET A 131 -5.41 -32.28 9.64
C MET A 131 -4.01 -32.63 10.14
N LEU A 132 -2.98 -31.96 9.61
CA LEU A 132 -1.59 -32.07 10.05
C LEU A 132 -1.28 -31.24 11.31
N LYS A 133 -2.30 -30.70 11.99
CA LYS A 133 -2.18 -29.82 13.17
C LYS A 133 -1.29 -28.60 12.94
N THR A 134 -1.27 -28.09 11.70
CA THR A 134 -0.55 -26.87 11.33
C THR A 134 -1.55 -25.74 11.09
N ASP A 135 -1.43 -24.65 11.84
CA ASP A 135 -2.33 -23.50 11.67
C ASP A 135 -2.07 -22.79 10.32
N PRO A 136 -3.08 -22.69 9.44
CA PRO A 136 -2.90 -22.10 8.10
C PRO A 136 -2.59 -20.60 8.17
N ILE A 137 -3.02 -19.91 9.24
CA ILE A 137 -2.71 -18.49 9.46
C ILE A 137 -1.21 -18.31 9.67
N ASP A 138 -0.61 -19.13 10.53
CA ASP A 138 0.81 -19.06 10.87
C ASP A 138 1.70 -19.45 9.69
N TYR A 139 1.26 -20.42 8.89
CA TYR A 139 2.04 -20.93 7.77
C TYR A 139 1.91 -20.08 6.49
N LEU A 140 0.71 -19.58 6.17
CA LEU A 140 0.44 -18.87 4.91
C LEU A 140 0.39 -17.34 5.08
N VAL A 141 -0.27 -16.85 6.14
CA VAL A 141 -0.61 -15.42 6.27
C VAL A 141 0.53 -14.62 6.88
N ILE A 142 1.12 -15.10 7.99
CA ILE A 142 2.18 -14.36 8.70
C ILE A 142 3.38 -14.04 7.81
N PRO A 143 3.94 -14.99 7.02
CA PRO A 143 5.09 -14.68 6.17
C PRO A 143 4.80 -13.57 5.16
N ARG A 144 3.58 -13.53 4.62
CA ARG A 144 3.13 -12.52 3.65
C ARG A 144 2.94 -11.15 4.28
N VAL A 145 2.38 -11.11 5.49
CA VAL A 145 2.23 -9.86 6.26
C VAL A 145 3.59 -9.25 6.57
N ILE A 146 4.55 -10.06 7.04
CA ILE A 146 5.91 -9.59 7.32
C ILE A 146 6.58 -9.11 6.03
N ALA A 147 6.46 -9.87 4.93
CA ALA A 147 7.03 -9.50 3.64
C ALA A 147 6.49 -8.14 3.14
N CYS A 148 5.17 -7.93 3.17
CA CYS A 148 4.57 -6.65 2.77
C CYS A 148 4.90 -5.51 3.73
N CYS A 149 4.93 -5.75 5.04
CA CYS A 149 5.27 -4.75 6.04
C CYS A 149 6.69 -4.21 5.84
N LEU A 150 7.65 -5.07 5.47
CA LEU A 150 9.04 -4.66 5.25
C LEU A 150 9.29 -4.10 3.84
N MET A 151 8.68 -4.70 2.81
CA MET A 151 8.98 -4.31 1.43
C MET A 151 8.25 -3.04 0.99
N LEU A 152 7.03 -2.77 1.49
CA LEU A 152 6.28 -1.58 1.06
C LEU A 152 6.99 -0.27 1.45
N PRO A 153 7.53 -0.09 2.67
CA PRO A 153 8.33 1.08 3.03
C PRO A 153 9.55 1.28 2.12
N ILE A 154 10.26 0.20 1.78
CA ILE A 154 11.41 0.26 0.89
C ILE A 154 10.98 0.74 -0.51
N LEU A 155 9.89 0.18 -1.04
CA LEU A 155 9.32 0.60 -2.31
C LEU A 155 8.87 2.07 -2.29
N THR A 156 8.30 2.55 -1.17
CA THR A 156 7.90 3.97 -1.04
C THR A 156 9.06 4.93 -1.08
N LEU A 157 10.19 4.58 -0.45
CA LEU A 157 11.38 5.43 -0.48
C LEU A 157 11.97 5.49 -1.89
N LEU A 158 12.03 4.36 -2.59
CA LEU A 158 12.50 4.34 -3.98
C LEU A 158 11.53 5.09 -4.91
N SER A 159 10.22 4.95 -4.68
CA SER A 159 9.18 5.70 -5.38
C SER A 159 9.33 7.21 -5.16
N LEU A 160 9.62 7.65 -3.94
CA LEU A 160 9.87 9.06 -3.63
C LEU A 160 11.07 9.60 -4.42
N VAL A 161 12.19 8.89 -4.39
CA VAL A 161 13.42 9.32 -5.10
C VAL A 161 13.17 9.40 -6.60
N THR A 162 12.60 8.35 -7.19
CA THR A 162 12.32 8.31 -8.63
C THR A 162 11.24 9.31 -9.06
N GLY A 163 10.23 9.56 -8.24
CA GLY A 163 9.22 10.60 -8.48
C GLY A 163 9.82 12.01 -8.43
N MET A 164 10.71 12.27 -7.47
CA MET A 164 11.46 13.54 -7.40
C MET A 164 12.36 13.74 -8.63
N LEU A 165 13.03 12.68 -9.10
CA LEU A 165 13.83 12.74 -10.34
C LEU A 165 12.95 13.03 -11.56
N GLY A 166 11.78 12.37 -11.67
CA GLY A 166 10.83 12.65 -12.75
C GLY A 166 10.34 14.10 -12.74
N GLY A 167 10.10 14.65 -11.55
CA GLY A 167 9.75 16.07 -11.39
C GLY A 167 10.89 17.02 -11.75
N LEU A 168 12.11 16.72 -11.29
CA LEU A 168 13.31 17.51 -11.59
C LEU A 168 13.51 17.63 -13.11
N VAL A 169 13.46 16.52 -13.84
CA VAL A 169 13.62 16.51 -15.31
C VAL A 169 12.62 17.44 -16.00
N ILE A 170 11.38 17.50 -15.52
CA ILE A 170 10.36 18.38 -16.10
C ILE A 170 10.58 19.84 -15.69
N ALA A 171 10.88 20.11 -14.42
CA ALA A 171 11.14 21.44 -13.91
C ALA A 171 12.28 22.13 -14.69
N THR A 172 13.33 21.38 -15.00
CA THR A 172 14.53 21.90 -15.67
C THR A 172 14.32 22.03 -17.17
N ASN A 173 13.83 20.98 -17.85
CA ASN A 173 13.73 21.00 -19.32
C ASN A 173 12.55 21.81 -19.86
N ILE A 174 11.40 21.82 -19.16
CA ILE A 174 10.19 22.51 -19.66
C ILE A 174 10.11 23.94 -19.12
N TYR A 175 10.38 24.11 -17.83
CA TYR A 175 10.18 25.39 -17.14
C TYR A 175 11.47 26.18 -16.89
N ASN A 176 12.63 25.67 -17.33
CA ASN A 176 13.95 26.29 -17.15
C ASN A 176 14.25 26.70 -15.70
N LEU A 177 13.71 25.93 -14.73
CA LEU A 177 14.06 26.11 -13.33
C LEU A 177 15.45 25.53 -13.08
N SER A 178 16.27 26.23 -12.29
CA SER A 178 17.59 25.75 -11.92
C SER A 178 17.50 24.52 -11.01
N ASP A 179 18.27 23.48 -11.33
CA ASP A 179 18.35 22.23 -10.58
C ASP A 179 18.66 22.46 -9.09
N THR A 180 19.57 23.40 -8.80
CA THR A 180 19.96 23.72 -7.41
C THR A 180 18.80 24.37 -6.66
N VAL A 181 18.10 25.31 -7.28
CA VAL A 181 16.92 25.96 -6.67
C VAL A 181 15.84 24.93 -6.36
N PHE A 182 15.60 23.97 -7.27
CA PHE A 182 14.62 22.92 -7.06
C PHE A 182 14.99 21.99 -5.90
N LEU A 183 16.24 21.53 -5.85
CA LEU A 183 16.72 20.61 -4.81
C LEU A 183 16.84 21.29 -3.44
N ASP A 184 17.29 22.55 -3.39
CA ASP A 184 17.35 23.32 -2.15
C ASP A 184 15.94 23.59 -1.60
N SER A 185 15.00 23.92 -2.49
CA SER A 185 13.59 24.07 -2.15
C SER A 185 12.99 22.78 -1.57
N ALA A 186 13.25 21.65 -2.22
CA ALA A 186 12.84 20.34 -1.74
C ALA A 186 13.42 20.04 -0.35
N ARG A 187 14.71 20.30 -0.14
CA ARG A 187 15.39 20.07 1.13
C ARG A 187 14.86 20.97 2.26
N ASN A 188 14.53 22.22 1.96
CA ASN A 188 14.05 23.17 2.96
C ASN A 188 12.62 22.86 3.43
N PHE A 189 11.77 22.34 2.54
CA PHE A 189 10.36 22.03 2.86
C PHE A 189 10.18 20.63 3.45
N LEU A 190 11.07 19.69 3.11
CA LEU A 190 10.95 18.30 3.53
C LEU A 190 11.45 18.13 4.97
N GLY A 191 10.52 17.91 5.90
CA GLY A 191 10.85 17.61 7.29
C GLY A 191 11.22 16.13 7.49
N THR A 192 12.05 15.84 8.50
CA THR A 192 12.34 14.44 8.89
C THR A 192 11.07 13.69 9.28
N TRP A 193 10.11 14.39 9.90
CA TRP A 193 8.79 13.82 10.23
C TRP A 193 8.00 13.39 8.99
N ASP A 194 8.13 14.08 7.87
CA ASP A 194 7.42 13.72 6.64
C ASP A 194 7.88 12.34 6.14
N ILE A 195 9.19 12.09 6.13
CA ILE A 195 9.77 10.81 5.70
C ILE A 195 9.36 9.68 6.66
N VAL A 196 9.48 9.90 7.96
CA VAL A 196 9.07 8.90 8.97
C VAL A 196 7.58 8.61 8.87
N SER A 197 6.76 9.63 8.65
CA SER A 197 5.31 9.47 8.49
C SER A 197 4.95 8.64 7.26
N ALA A 198 5.66 8.87 6.15
CA ALA A 198 5.50 8.10 4.91
C ALA A 198 5.84 6.62 5.12
N MET A 199 6.92 6.32 5.84
CA MET A 199 7.31 4.95 6.16
C MET A 199 6.29 4.25 7.06
N ILE A 200 5.77 4.94 8.09
CA ILE A 200 4.73 4.38 8.98
C ILE A 200 3.46 4.06 8.18
N LYS A 201 2.99 5.01 7.35
CA LYS A 201 1.85 4.79 6.46
C LYS A 201 2.08 3.60 5.54
N ALA A 202 3.28 3.51 4.94
CA ALA A 202 3.66 2.41 4.08
C ALA A 202 3.59 1.05 4.78
N CYS A 203 4.11 0.94 6.01
CA CYS A 203 3.99 -0.26 6.83
C CYS A 203 2.52 -0.65 7.05
N CYS A 204 1.68 0.32 7.45
CA CYS A 204 0.25 0.09 7.66
C CYS A 204 -0.45 -0.41 6.40
N PHE A 205 -0.19 0.22 5.24
CA PHE A 205 -0.76 -0.22 3.97
C PHE A 205 -0.29 -1.61 3.58
N GLY A 206 0.98 -1.96 3.82
CA GLY A 206 1.52 -3.29 3.53
C GLY A 206 0.82 -4.38 4.33
N ILE A 207 0.59 -4.13 5.62
CA ILE A 207 -0.17 -5.03 6.49
C ILE A 207 -1.60 -5.20 5.98
N LEU A 208 -2.28 -4.10 5.62
CA LEU A 208 -3.65 -4.14 5.11
C LEU A 208 -3.76 -4.94 3.80
N VAL A 209 -2.86 -4.70 2.84
CA VAL A 209 -2.84 -5.45 1.57
C VAL A 209 -2.67 -6.94 1.81
N ALA A 210 -1.75 -7.33 2.69
CA ALA A 210 -1.51 -8.74 2.99
C ALA A 210 -2.71 -9.39 3.69
N ILE A 211 -3.29 -8.75 4.71
CA ILE A 211 -4.45 -9.28 5.45
C ILE A 211 -5.65 -9.43 4.52
N ILE A 212 -5.97 -8.41 3.74
CA ILE A 212 -7.14 -8.42 2.85
C ILE A 212 -6.95 -9.47 1.74
N GLY A 213 -5.77 -9.52 1.10
CA GLY A 213 -5.48 -10.53 0.09
C GLY A 213 -5.63 -11.95 0.64
N CYS A 214 -5.09 -12.20 1.84
CA CYS A 214 -5.19 -13.51 2.47
C CYS A 214 -6.61 -13.84 2.96
N SER A 215 -7.35 -12.88 3.53
CA SER A 215 -8.71 -13.12 4.04
C SER A 215 -9.67 -13.49 2.93
N TRP A 216 -9.59 -12.83 1.78
CA TRP A 216 -10.41 -13.16 0.62
C TRP A 216 -10.00 -14.49 -0.01
N GLY A 217 -8.71 -14.83 0.00
CA GLY A 217 -8.24 -16.17 -0.40
C GLY A 217 -8.78 -17.28 0.50
N LEU A 218 -8.69 -17.14 1.82
CA LEU A 218 -9.14 -18.15 2.79
C LEU A 218 -10.65 -18.40 2.75
N THR A 219 -11.43 -17.37 2.40
CA THR A 219 -12.90 -17.43 2.32
C THR A 219 -13.41 -17.73 0.91
N THR A 220 -12.53 -18.09 -0.02
CA THR A 220 -12.89 -18.41 -1.40
C THR A 220 -13.71 -19.71 -1.48
N THR A 221 -14.79 -19.67 -2.24
CA THR A 221 -15.69 -20.81 -2.50
C THR A 221 -16.12 -20.83 -3.96
N GLY A 222 -16.49 -22.00 -4.50
CA GLY A 222 -17.08 -22.09 -5.85
C GLY A 222 -16.07 -22.31 -6.98
N GLY A 223 -15.00 -23.08 -6.72
CA GLY A 223 -14.07 -23.52 -7.76
C GLY A 223 -13.20 -22.40 -8.34
N ALA A 224 -12.64 -22.62 -9.54
CA ALA A 224 -11.80 -21.66 -10.25
C ALA A 224 -12.49 -20.31 -10.50
N LYS A 225 -13.81 -20.31 -10.76
CA LYS A 225 -14.60 -19.07 -10.93
C LYS A 225 -14.64 -18.26 -9.63
N GLY A 226 -14.78 -18.95 -8.49
CA GLY A 226 -14.73 -18.35 -7.16
C GLY A 226 -13.39 -17.70 -6.84
N VAL A 227 -12.29 -18.29 -7.29
CA VAL A 227 -10.94 -17.72 -7.15
C VAL A 227 -10.85 -16.38 -7.89
N GLY A 228 -11.26 -16.33 -9.17
CA GLY A 228 -11.25 -15.07 -9.94
C GLY A 228 -12.16 -13.97 -9.37
N GLN A 229 -13.30 -14.34 -8.79
CA GLN A 229 -14.17 -13.38 -8.09
C GLN A 229 -13.54 -12.88 -6.79
N SER A 230 -12.88 -13.76 -6.05
CA SER A 230 -12.24 -13.41 -4.78
C SER A 230 -11.00 -12.53 -4.98
N THR A 231 -10.24 -12.73 -6.07
CA THR A 231 -9.08 -11.88 -6.40
C THR A 231 -9.50 -10.46 -6.75
N THR A 232 -10.50 -10.31 -7.64
CA THR A 232 -11.00 -9.00 -8.04
C THR A 232 -11.62 -8.23 -6.86
N THR A 233 -12.44 -8.90 -6.05
CA THR A 233 -13.01 -8.30 -4.85
C THR A 233 -11.97 -7.97 -3.78
N ALA A 234 -10.93 -8.79 -3.61
CA ALA A 234 -9.81 -8.49 -2.70
C ALA A 234 -9.11 -7.18 -3.08
N VAL A 235 -8.83 -6.97 -4.37
CA VAL A 235 -8.20 -5.73 -4.85
C VAL A 235 -9.09 -4.53 -4.57
N VAL A 236 -10.38 -4.60 -4.94
CA VAL A 236 -11.33 -3.50 -4.72
C VAL A 236 -11.45 -3.17 -3.22
N THR A 237 -11.57 -4.18 -2.36
CA THR A 237 -11.64 -3.99 -0.91
C THR A 237 -10.34 -3.41 -0.35
N ALA A 238 -9.18 -3.86 -0.82
CA ALA A 238 -7.89 -3.30 -0.42
C ALA A 238 -7.77 -1.82 -0.80
N LEU A 239 -8.14 -1.45 -2.02
CA LEU A 239 -8.11 -0.06 -2.47
C LEU A 239 -9.00 0.85 -1.63
N LEU A 240 -10.24 0.43 -1.37
CA LEU A 240 -11.17 1.20 -0.54
C LEU A 240 -10.63 1.38 0.88
N ILE A 241 -10.12 0.31 1.50
CA ILE A 241 -9.57 0.38 2.85
C ILE A 241 -8.29 1.23 2.88
N ILE A 242 -7.41 1.13 1.89
CA ILE A 242 -6.21 1.98 1.79
C ILE A 242 -6.60 3.46 1.75
N PHE A 243 -7.58 3.86 0.94
CA PHE A 243 -8.00 5.27 0.88
C PHE A 243 -8.64 5.75 2.18
N ILE A 244 -9.51 4.94 2.79
CA ILE A 244 -10.14 5.27 4.07
C ILE A 244 -9.08 5.39 5.17
N THR A 245 -8.17 4.42 5.27
CA THR A 245 -7.09 4.45 6.26
C THR A 245 -6.13 5.60 5.99
N ASN A 246 -5.84 5.93 4.72
CA ASN A 246 -5.01 7.08 4.39
C ASN A 246 -5.60 8.38 4.94
N PHE A 247 -6.91 8.61 4.75
CA PHE A 247 -7.59 9.78 5.29
C PHE A 247 -7.40 9.90 6.82
N PHE A 248 -7.67 8.82 7.57
CA PHE A 248 -7.52 8.84 9.02
C PHE A 248 -6.06 9.01 9.46
N LEU A 249 -5.10 8.34 8.81
CA LEU A 249 -3.69 8.49 9.12
C LEU A 249 -3.21 9.91 8.83
N SER A 250 -3.57 10.50 7.68
CA SER A 250 -3.25 11.89 7.34
C SER A 250 -3.80 12.86 8.37
N TRP A 251 -5.07 12.69 8.77
CA TRP A 251 -5.69 13.52 9.80
C TRP A 251 -4.90 13.45 11.12
N ILE A 252 -4.63 12.24 11.61
CA ILE A 252 -3.95 12.03 12.90
C ILE A 252 -2.53 12.60 12.87
N MET A 253 -1.80 12.38 11.78
CA MET A 253 -0.38 12.73 11.69
C MET A 253 -0.14 14.22 11.39
N PHE A 254 -1.01 14.89 10.62
CA PHE A 254 -0.77 16.27 10.19
C PHE A 254 -1.68 17.31 10.85
N GLN A 255 -2.88 16.95 11.32
CA GLN A 255 -3.76 17.88 12.05
C GLN A 255 -3.85 17.57 13.55
N GLY A 256 -3.78 16.28 13.94
CA GLY A 256 -3.93 15.83 15.33
C GLY A 256 -2.65 15.91 16.16
N THR A 257 -1.96 14.78 16.33
CA THR A 257 -0.86 14.61 17.29
C THR A 257 0.49 15.10 16.76
N GLY A 258 0.67 15.17 15.44
CA GLY A 258 1.93 15.63 14.84
C GLY A 258 2.16 17.13 14.93
N SER A 259 1.09 17.95 14.96
CA SER A 259 1.21 19.39 15.20
C SER A 259 1.68 19.69 16.63
N ALA A 260 1.24 18.90 17.61
CA ALA A 260 1.70 18.99 19.01
C ALA A 260 3.16 18.55 19.19
N LEU A 261 3.62 17.51 18.46
CA LEU A 261 5.03 17.10 18.47
C LEU A 261 5.95 18.08 17.73
N LEU A 262 5.46 18.73 16.67
CA LEU A 262 6.19 19.78 15.94
C LEU A 262 6.25 21.11 16.71
N GLN A 263 5.37 21.35 17.68
CA GLN A 263 5.41 22.51 18.58
C GLN A 263 6.20 22.25 19.87
N GLY A 264 6.54 20.98 20.16
CA GLY A 264 7.32 20.57 21.32
C GLY A 264 8.83 20.52 21.11
N PHE A 265 9.31 20.83 19.91
CA PHE A 265 10.73 20.96 19.55
C PHE A 265 11.00 22.30 18.86
#